data_AF-A0A4R6NYN1-F1
#
_entry.id   AF-A0A4R6NYN1-F1
#
_cell.length_a   1.000
_cell.length_b   1.000
_cell.length_c   1.000
_cell.angle_alpha   90.00
_cell.angle_beta   90.00
_cell.angle_gamma   90.00
#
_symmetry.space_group_name_H-M   'P 1'
#
loop_
_entity.id
_entity.type
_entity.pdbx_description
1 polymer ?
#
loop_
_entity_poly.entity_id
_entity_poly.type
_entity_poly.pdbx_seq_one_letter_code
_entity_poly.pdbx_strand_id
1 'polypeptide(L)' 'MSTTLFDTPYARAILFGLQRKHVYQGTVPEAEVQRRRVRNRAARKARKITRRR' A
#
# COMPACT_ATOMS: atom_id res chain seq x y z
N MET A 1 35.32 3.56 -2.83
CA MET A 1 34.05 4.18 -2.38
C MET A 1 32.96 3.15 -2.55
N SER A 2 32.53 2.48 -1.48
CA SER A 2 31.43 1.50 -1.54
C SER A 2 30.14 2.27 -1.73
N THR A 3 29.57 2.25 -2.94
CA THR A 3 28.23 2.79 -3.21
C THR A 3 27.23 1.87 -2.54
N THR A 4 26.71 2.28 -1.39
CA THR A 4 25.74 1.46 -0.68
C THR A 4 24.44 1.44 -1.49
N LEU A 5 23.78 0.29 -1.54
CA LEU A 5 22.57 0.05 -2.34
C LEU A 5 21.44 1.08 -2.06
N PHE A 6 21.53 1.82 -0.94
CA PHE A 6 20.53 2.75 -0.42
C PHE A 6 20.85 4.23 -0.61
N ASP A 7 21.92 4.57 -1.34
CA ASP A 7 22.30 5.98 -1.57
C ASP A 7 21.39 6.70 -2.57
N THR A 8 20.64 5.96 -3.39
CA THR A 8 19.70 6.56 -4.35
C THR A 8 18.35 6.89 -3.69
N PRO A 9 17.66 7.98 -4.12
CA PRO A 9 16.32 8.31 -3.65
C PRO A 9 15.30 7.17 -3.88
N TYR A 10 15.47 6.44 -4.98
CA TYR A 10 14.63 5.30 -5.34
C TYR A 10 14.79 4.14 -4.34
N ALA A 11 16.02 3.78 -4.00
CA ALA A 11 16.29 2.73 -3.03
C ALA A 11 15.77 3.09 -1.63
N ARG A 12 15.88 4.36 -1.22
CA ARG A 12 15.29 4.84 0.04
C ARG A 12 13.77 4.72 0.06
N ALA A 13 13.09 5.02 -1.06
CA ALA A 13 11.64 4.87 -1.16
C ALA A 13 11.20 3.41 -1.00
N ILE A 14 11.95 2.46 -1.58
CA ILE A 14 11.71 1.01 -1.41
C ILE A 14 11.91 0.61 0.05
N LEU A 15 13.04 0.97 0.65
CA LEU A 15 13.36 0.64 2.04
C LEU A 15 12.28 1.16 3.00
N PHE A 16 11.85 2.40 2.80
CA PHE A 16 10.78 3.01 3.58
C PHE A 16 9.44 2.29 3.43
N GLY A 17 9.11 1.83 2.22
CA GLY A 17 7.92 0.99 1.98
C GLY A 17 7.98 -0.38 2.66
N LEU A 18 9.18 -0.97 2.78
CA LEU A 18 9.40 -2.24 3.46
C LEU A 18 9.39 -2.11 4.98
N GLN A 19 9.95 -1.03 5.53
CA GLN A 19 9.99 -0.78 6.98
C GLN A 19 8.60 -0.44 7.56
N ARG A 20 7.70 0.09 6.74
CA ARG A 20 6.34 0.47 7.18
C ARG A 20 5.34 -0.68 7.24
N LYS A 21 5.82 -1.92 7.13
CA LYS A 21 4.94 -3.08 7.24
C LYS A 21 4.47 -3.23 8.70
N HIS A 22 3.16 -3.19 8.93
CA HIS A 22 2.58 -3.27 10.27
C HIS A 22 2.90 -4.65 10.91
N VAL A 23 2.95 -4.74 12.24
CA VAL A 23 3.28 -5.98 12.97
C VAL A 23 2.37 -7.16 12.57
N TYR A 24 1.13 -6.88 12.18
CA TYR A 24 0.18 -7.88 11.69
C TYR A 24 0.15 -8.04 10.16
N GLN A 25 1.13 -7.49 9.44
CA GLN A 25 1.18 -7.64 7.99
C GLN A 25 1.51 -9.09 7.62
N GLY A 26 0.63 -9.70 6.84
CA GLY A 26 0.74 -11.12 6.45
C GLY A 26 -0.09 -12.08 7.31
N THR A 27 -0.78 -11.61 8.37
CA THR A 27 -1.72 -12.46 9.13
C THR A 27 -3.02 -12.72 8.39
N VAL A 28 -3.34 -11.88 7.40
CA VAL A 28 -4.52 -12.01 6.56
C VAL A 28 -4.09 -12.59 5.20
N PRO A 29 -4.75 -13.65 4.71
CA PRO A 29 -4.48 -14.18 3.37
C PRO A 29 -4.61 -13.12 2.29
N GLU A 30 -3.71 -13.11 1.32
CA GLU A 30 -3.68 -12.11 0.24
C GLU A 30 -5.02 -12.08 -0.52
N ALA A 31 -5.65 -13.23 -0.73
CA ALA A 31 -6.97 -13.33 -1.36
C ALA A 31 -8.05 -12.49 -0.64
N GLU A 32 -8.06 -12.48 0.70
CA GLU A 32 -9.02 -11.71 1.49
C GLU A 32 -8.69 -10.20 1.44
N VAL A 33 -7.40 -9.83 1.39
CA VAL A 33 -6.97 -8.45 1.16
C VAL A 33 -7.48 -7.94 -0.19
N GLN A 34 -7.31 -8.73 -1.25
CA GLN A 34 -7.79 -8.38 -2.59
C GLN A 34 -9.32 -8.26 -2.63
N ARG A 35 -10.05 -9.20 -2.00
CA ARG A 35 -11.51 -9.13 -1.87
C ARG A 35 -11.96 -7.82 -1.24
N ARG A 36 -11.31 -7.41 -0.13
CA ARG A 36 -11.59 -6.14 0.56
C ARG A 36 -11.27 -4.93 -0.31
N ARG A 37 -10.14 -4.94 -1.02
CA ARG A 37 -9.74 -3.85 -1.93
C ARG A 37 -10.76 -3.61 -3.03
N VAL A 38 -11.29 -4.66 -3.64
CA VAL A 38 -12.34 -4.57 -4.68
C VAL A 38 -13.61 -3.91 -4.12
N ARG A 39 -14.11 -4.38 -2.96
CA ARG A 39 -15.30 -3.78 -2.31
C ARG A 39 -15.07 -2.32 -1.93
N ASN A 40 -13.91 -2.01 -1.34
CA ASN A 40 -13.56 -0.65 -0.95
C ASN A 40 -13.43 0.29 -2.16
N ARG A 41 -12.95 -0.21 -3.30
CA ARG A 41 -12.91 0.56 -4.55
C ARG A 41 -14.32 0.94 -5.01
N ALA A 42 -15.27 0.01 -4.98
CA ALA A 42 -16.66 0.29 -5.31
C ALA A 42 -17.29 1.32 -4.35
N ALA A 43 -17.11 1.14 -3.04
CA ALA A 43 -17.60 2.08 -2.02
C ALA A 43 -17.00 3.49 -2.19
N ARG A 44 -15.70 3.59 -2.51
CA ARG A 44 -15.03 4.87 -2.80
C ARG A 44 -15.62 5.55 -4.04
N LYS A 45 -15.91 4.79 -5.11
CA LYS A 45 -16.58 5.34 -6.31
C LYS A 45 -17.95 5.92 -5.97
N ALA A 46 -18.77 5.18 -5.21
CA ALA A 46 -20.09 5.64 -4.77
C ALA A 46 -19.99 6.95 -3.96
N ARG A 47 -19.12 6.98 -2.94
CA ARG A 47 -18.90 8.18 -2.11
C ARG A 47 -18.43 9.38 -2.93
N LYS A 48 -17.61 9.17 -3.96
CA LYS A 48 -17.16 10.24 -4.86
C LYS A 48 -18.33 10.86 -5.63
N ILE A 49 -19.29 10.05 -6.07
CA ILE A 49 -20.50 10.53 -6.74
C ILE A 49 -21.36 11.33 -5.76
N THR A 50 -21.64 10.77 -4.58
CA THR A 50 -22.44 11.46 -3.55
C THR A 50 -21.85 12.80 -3.14
N ARG A 51 -20.52 12.92 -3.04
CA ARG A 51 -19.84 14.20 -2.70
C ARG A 51 -19.87 15.24 -3.81
N ARG A 52 -20.12 14.84 -5.06
CA ARG A 52 -20.21 15.75 -6.21
C ARG A 52 -21.63 16.26 -6.43
N ARG A 53 -22.60 15.68 -5.74
CA ARG A 53 -23.99 16.14 -5.68
C ARG A 53 -24.12 17.09 -4.50
#